data_AF-A0A972AV99-F1
#
_entry.id   AF-A0A972AV99-F1
#
_cell.length_a   1.000
_cell.length_b   1.000
_cell.length_c   1.000
_cell.angle_alpha   90.00
_cell.angle_beta   90.00
_cell.angle_gamma   90.00
#
_symmetry.space_group_name_H-M   'P 1'
#
loop_
_entity.id
_entity.type
_entity.pdbx_description
1 polymer ?
#
loop_
_entity_poly.entity_id
_entity_poly.type
_entity_poly.pdbx_seq_one_letter_code
_entity_poly.pdbx_strand_id
1 'polypeptide(L)'
;MKLLMVGLGSMGKYHIKKFTALGFEIAGGVDTDPKAIEQAKVRYSIPWTGSRISDFHGEVDAVSIAVPDSMHRDCYLEADRIGKPLFLEKPLTRSLADAEYLNTNIKSPCMVNFSKRNISALFVLKQMLDECQLGETYYKVRNPDIVLKPDGKQYRGISRNQICIGIACDTRNVVCFELGNG
;
A
#
# COMPACT_ATOMS: atom_id res chain seq x y z
N MET A 1 11.52 8.45 -14.25
CA MET A 1 10.59 9.09 -13.28
C MET A 1 11.21 9.06 -11.90
N LYS A 2 11.08 10.14 -11.12
CA LYS A 2 11.63 10.32 -9.78
C LYS A 2 10.53 10.21 -8.72
N LEU A 3 10.80 9.47 -7.65
CA LEU A 3 9.88 9.26 -6.53
C LEU A 3 10.43 9.82 -5.22
N LEU A 4 9.54 10.46 -4.46
CA LEU A 4 9.72 10.63 -3.02
C LEU A 4 9.05 9.46 -2.29
N MET A 5 9.78 8.77 -1.43
CA MET A 5 9.24 7.70 -0.58
C MET A 5 8.88 8.26 0.78
N VAL A 6 7.62 8.15 1.19
CA VAL A 6 7.13 8.53 2.52
C VAL A 6 6.79 7.25 3.29
N GLY A 7 7.53 6.98 4.36
CA GLY A 7 7.56 5.69 5.03
C GLY A 7 8.66 4.79 4.45
N LEU A 8 9.66 4.49 5.28
CA LEU A 8 10.83 3.65 4.98
C LEU A 8 10.81 2.35 5.80
N GLY A 9 9.66 2.00 6.38
CA GLY A 9 9.39 0.71 7.01
C GLY A 9 9.37 -0.46 6.02
N SER A 10 8.79 -1.60 6.43
CA SER A 10 8.81 -2.82 5.60
C SER A 10 8.15 -2.64 4.22
N MET A 11 7.01 -1.94 4.15
CA MET A 11 6.32 -1.68 2.88
C MET A 11 7.06 -0.66 2.02
N GLY A 12 7.57 0.43 2.61
CA GLY A 12 8.42 1.39 1.89
C GLY A 12 9.64 0.73 1.26
N LYS A 13 10.33 -0.15 2.01
CA LYS A 13 11.46 -0.95 1.50
C LYS A 13 11.04 -1.90 0.36
N TYR A 14 9.84 -2.47 0.42
CA TYR A 14 9.31 -3.29 -0.66
C TYR A 14 8.99 -2.46 -1.91
N HIS A 15 8.37 -1.28 -1.74
CA HIS A 15 8.07 -0.35 -2.81
C HIS A 15 9.33 0.15 -3.51
N ILE A 16 10.36 0.58 -2.75
CA ILE A 16 11.65 0.99 -3.30
C ILE A 16 12.17 -0.06 -4.28
N LYS A 17 12.24 -1.33 -3.85
CA LYS A 17 12.71 -2.43 -4.71
C LYS A 17 11.88 -2.59 -5.98
N LYS A 18 10.55 -2.52 -5.86
CA LYS A 18 9.64 -2.69 -7.00
C LYS A 18 9.70 -1.52 -7.98
N PHE A 19 9.70 -0.29 -7.47
CA PHE A 19 9.81 0.90 -8.31
C PHE A 19 11.18 1.00 -8.99
N THR A 20 12.28 0.71 -8.29
CA THR A 20 13.61 0.64 -8.92
C THR A 20 13.65 -0.42 -10.02
N ALA A 21 13.06 -1.60 -9.80
CA ALA A 21 12.97 -2.63 -10.85
C ALA A 21 12.13 -2.21 -12.06
N LEU A 22 11.21 -1.25 -11.89
CA LEU A 22 10.44 -0.63 -12.97
C LEU A 22 11.14 0.59 -13.59
N GLY A 23 12.38 0.90 -13.19
CA GLY A 23 13.16 2.01 -13.74
C GLY A 23 12.89 3.38 -13.10
N PHE A 24 12.23 3.43 -11.94
CA PHE A 24 12.11 4.67 -11.17
C PHE A 24 13.38 4.98 -10.39
N GLU A 25 13.71 6.26 -10.30
CA GLU A 25 14.76 6.80 -9.44
C GLU A 25 14.16 7.23 -8.10
N ILE A 26 14.80 6.87 -6.99
CA ILE A 26 14.37 7.30 -5.65
C ILE A 26 15.11 8.60 -5.30
N ALA A 27 14.42 9.73 -5.43
CA ALA A 27 14.99 11.05 -5.18
C ALA A 27 15.10 11.38 -3.69
N GLY A 28 14.27 10.76 -2.85
CA GLY A 28 14.29 11.00 -1.42
C GLY A 28 13.51 9.98 -0.61
N GLY A 29 13.77 9.96 0.70
CA GLY A 29 13.06 9.13 1.66
C GLY A 29 12.69 9.90 2.93
N VAL A 30 11.44 9.80 3.38
CA VAL A 30 10.94 10.42 4.60
C VAL A 30 10.50 9.34 5.58
N ASP A 31 11.01 9.36 6.81
CA ASP A 31 10.50 8.52 7.91
C ASP A 31 10.80 9.19 9.26
N THR A 32 9.90 9.04 10.23
CA THR A 32 10.13 9.57 11.59
C THR A 32 11.12 8.74 12.40
N ASP A 33 11.35 7.46 12.04
CA ASP A 33 12.31 6.59 12.69
C ASP A 33 13.72 6.77 12.10
N PRO A 34 14.70 7.29 12.87
CA PRO A 34 16.07 7.45 12.41
C PRO A 34 16.72 6.14 11.94
N LYS A 35 16.34 5.01 12.53
CA LYS A 35 16.85 3.69 12.13
C LYS A 35 16.34 3.29 10.75
N ALA A 36 15.08 3.60 10.44
CA ALA A 36 14.51 3.34 9.13
C ALA A 36 15.20 4.19 8.05
N ILE A 37 15.44 5.48 8.35
CA ILE A 37 16.22 6.40 7.50
C ILE A 37 17.61 5.84 7.22
N GLU A 38 18.39 5.53 8.27
CA GLU A 38 19.78 5.08 8.14
C GLU A 38 19.85 3.80 7.30
N GLN A 39 19.01 2.82 7.60
CA GLN A 39 18.96 1.57 6.85
C GLN A 39 18.59 1.77 5.39
N ALA A 40 17.62 2.65 5.09
CA ALA A 40 17.21 2.91 3.72
C ALA A 40 18.30 3.66 2.93
N LYS A 41 18.94 4.66 3.56
CA LYS A 41 20.05 5.42 2.98
C LYS A 41 21.21 4.51 2.59
N VAL A 42 21.65 3.65 3.52
CA VAL A 42 22.77 2.71 3.26
C VAL A 42 22.39 1.67 2.22
N ARG A 43 21.18 1.09 2.31
CA ARG A 43 20.80 -0.05 1.47
C ARG A 43 20.46 0.33 0.03
N TYR A 44 19.89 1.51 -0.18
CA TYR A 44 19.34 1.93 -1.47
C TYR A 44 20.02 3.19 -2.04
N SER A 45 21.05 3.70 -1.37
CA SER A 45 21.82 4.88 -1.81
C SER A 45 20.94 6.10 -2.11
N ILE A 46 19.93 6.32 -1.26
CA ILE A 46 18.96 7.42 -1.43
C ILE A 46 19.70 8.76 -1.23
N PRO A 47 19.64 9.71 -2.18
CA PRO A 47 20.45 10.92 -2.15
C PRO A 47 20.00 11.92 -1.07
N TRP A 48 18.73 11.91 -0.69
CA TRP A 48 18.19 12.75 0.38
C TRP A 48 17.30 11.94 1.32
N THR A 49 17.41 12.21 2.63
CA THR A 49 16.51 11.65 3.63
C THR A 49 16.15 12.69 4.68
N GLY A 50 14.91 12.67 5.16
CA GLY A 50 14.42 13.58 6.20
C GLY A 50 13.35 12.94 7.07
N SER A 51 12.95 13.64 8.14
CA SER A 51 11.88 13.20 9.04
C SER A 51 10.51 13.79 8.72
N ARG A 52 10.45 14.82 7.86
CA ARG A 52 9.22 15.48 7.44
C ARG A 52 9.19 15.65 5.92
N ILE A 53 7.98 15.64 5.35
CA ILE A 53 7.80 15.81 3.90
C ILE A 53 8.08 17.27 3.52
N SER A 54 7.72 18.22 4.39
CA SER A 54 7.96 19.66 4.22
C SER A 54 9.43 20.05 3.99
N ASP A 55 10.36 19.22 4.45
CA ASP A 55 11.79 19.50 4.40
C ASP A 55 12.40 19.06 3.06
N PHE A 56 11.62 18.37 2.21
CA PHE A 56 12.04 17.97 0.89
C PHE A 56 11.83 19.10 -0.12
N HIS A 57 12.93 19.56 -0.73
CA HIS A 57 12.93 20.61 -1.75
C HIS A 57 13.43 20.13 -3.13
N GLY A 58 13.58 18.81 -3.30
CA GLY A 58 14.02 18.22 -4.56
C GLY A 58 12.87 18.09 -5.58
N GLU A 59 13.23 17.83 -6.84
CA GLU A 59 12.26 17.56 -7.90
C GLU A 59 11.84 16.09 -7.92
N VAL A 60 10.52 15.85 -7.99
CA VAL A 60 9.92 14.51 -8.14
C VAL A 60 8.75 14.53 -9.11
N ASP A 61 8.49 13.36 -9.71
CA ASP A 61 7.35 13.13 -10.59
C ASP A 61 6.14 12.60 -9.83
N ALA A 62 6.35 11.88 -8.73
CA ALA A 62 5.30 11.37 -7.86
C ALA A 62 5.80 11.09 -6.43
N VAL A 63 4.86 10.84 -5.51
CA VAL A 63 5.14 10.49 -4.10
C VAL A 63 4.51 9.14 -3.79
N SER A 64 5.27 8.21 -3.21
CA SER A 64 4.73 6.95 -2.67
C SER A 64 4.62 7.04 -1.15
N ILE A 65 3.41 6.83 -0.62
CA ILE A 65 3.11 6.88 0.81
C ILE A 65 2.84 5.46 1.31
N ALA A 66 3.75 4.94 2.13
CA ALA A 66 3.75 3.59 2.70
C ALA A 66 3.96 3.61 4.22
N VAL A 67 3.19 4.47 4.89
CA VAL A 67 3.19 4.63 6.35
C VAL A 67 2.08 3.78 7.01
N PRO A 68 2.03 3.64 8.34
CA PRO A 68 0.86 3.10 9.04
C PRO A 68 -0.46 3.82 8.73
N ASP A 69 -1.58 3.08 8.73
CA ASP A 69 -2.91 3.59 8.34
C ASP A 69 -3.39 4.81 9.14
N SER A 70 -2.94 4.95 10.39
CA SER A 70 -3.25 6.09 11.26
C SER A 70 -2.64 7.40 10.80
N MET A 71 -1.60 7.35 9.96
CA MET A 71 -0.89 8.52 9.45
C MET A 71 -1.21 8.82 7.99
N HIS A 72 -2.06 8.01 7.33
CA HIS A 72 -2.35 8.20 5.91
C HIS A 72 -2.93 9.58 5.60
N ARG A 73 -3.94 10.03 6.37
CA ARG A 73 -4.57 11.33 6.16
C ARG A 73 -3.55 12.47 6.22
N ASP A 74 -2.74 12.51 7.27
CA ASP A 74 -1.82 13.62 7.51
C ASP A 74 -0.68 13.62 6.48
N CYS A 75 -0.06 12.46 6.23
CA CYS A 75 0.98 12.34 5.21
C CYS A 75 0.45 12.63 3.81
N TYR A 76 -0.80 12.28 3.51
CA TYR A 76 -1.44 12.62 2.25
C TYR A 76 -1.57 14.14 2.13
N LEU A 77 -2.21 14.81 3.10
CA LEU A 77 -2.41 16.26 3.05
C LEU A 77 -1.09 17.05 2.97
N GLU A 78 -0.03 16.53 3.59
CA GLU A 78 1.30 17.13 3.48
C GLU A 78 1.93 16.87 2.10
N ALA A 79 1.84 15.64 1.57
CA ALA A 79 2.34 15.29 0.25
C ALA A 79 1.60 15.99 -0.90
N ASP A 80 0.29 16.26 -0.76
CA ASP A 80 -0.50 17.00 -1.76
C ASP A 80 0.05 18.40 -2.03
N ARG A 81 0.74 19.00 -1.04
CA ARG A 81 1.39 20.32 -1.19
C ARG A 81 2.54 20.31 -2.19
N ILE A 82 3.11 19.14 -2.49
CA ILE A 82 4.13 18.98 -3.54
C ILE A 82 3.48 19.14 -4.94
N GLY A 83 2.17 18.91 -5.05
CA GLY A 83 1.42 19.08 -6.30
C GLY A 83 1.76 18.02 -7.35
N LYS A 84 2.14 16.81 -6.91
CA LYS A 84 2.52 15.68 -7.77
C LYS A 84 1.62 14.47 -7.50
N PRO A 85 1.40 13.60 -8.50
CA PRO A 85 0.65 12.37 -8.30
C PRO A 85 1.10 11.55 -7.10
N LEU A 86 0.13 10.96 -6.40
CA LEU A 86 0.34 10.23 -5.16
C LEU A 86 -0.01 8.75 -5.33
N PHE A 87 0.81 7.89 -4.74
CA PHE A 87 0.56 6.45 -4.64
C PHE A 87 0.55 6.03 -3.18
N LEU A 88 -0.64 5.79 -2.65
CA LEU A 88 -0.88 5.59 -1.22
C LEU A 88 -1.19 4.12 -0.92
N GLU A 89 -0.59 3.55 0.13
CA GLU A 89 -0.99 2.24 0.64
C GLU A 89 -2.44 2.23 1.12
N LYS A 90 -3.11 1.08 0.99
CA LYS A 90 -4.46 0.91 1.53
C LYS A 90 -4.42 0.81 3.07
N PRO A 91 -5.49 1.20 3.78
CA PRO A 91 -6.71 1.85 3.28
C PRO A 91 -6.47 3.34 2.94
N LEU A 92 -7.38 4.01 2.22
CA LEU A 92 -7.25 5.48 1.99
C LEU A 92 -7.09 6.25 3.32
N THR A 93 -7.91 5.89 4.31
CA THR A 93 -7.89 6.39 5.68
C THR A 93 -8.74 5.45 6.57
N ARG A 94 -8.86 5.75 7.86
CA ARG A 94 -9.54 4.91 8.86
C ARG A 94 -11.02 5.24 9.07
N SER A 95 -11.53 6.33 8.51
CA SER A 95 -12.92 6.75 8.65
C SER A 95 -13.53 7.25 7.34
N LEU A 96 -14.84 7.11 7.19
CA LEU A 96 -15.56 7.65 6.04
C LEU A 96 -15.46 9.18 5.97
N ALA A 97 -15.60 9.85 7.11
CA ALA A 97 -15.51 11.31 7.20
C ALA A 97 -14.14 11.83 6.72
N ASP A 98 -13.04 11.17 7.09
CA ASP A 98 -11.72 11.52 6.58
C ASP A 98 -11.61 11.25 5.07
N ALA A 99 -12.23 10.18 4.57
CA ALA A 99 -12.18 9.84 3.14
C ALA A 99 -12.93 10.89 2.30
N GLU A 100 -14.11 11.31 2.76
CA GLU A 100 -14.90 12.39 2.16
C GLU A 100 -14.17 13.73 2.21
N TYR A 101 -13.51 14.03 3.34
CA TYR A 101 -12.66 15.20 3.48
C TYR A 101 -11.52 15.18 2.46
N LEU A 102 -10.80 14.06 2.34
CA LEU A 102 -9.70 13.92 1.39
C LEU A 102 -10.20 14.06 -0.05
N ASN A 103 -11.35 13.47 -0.40
CA ASN A 103 -11.94 13.55 -1.73
C ASN A 103 -12.31 14.98 -2.14
N THR A 104 -12.63 15.85 -1.19
CA THR A 104 -13.08 17.23 -1.47
C THR A 104 -11.95 18.26 -1.40
N ASN A 105 -10.86 17.98 -0.68
CA ASN A 105 -9.84 18.98 -0.37
C ASN A 105 -8.50 18.79 -1.10
N ILE A 106 -8.32 17.69 -1.82
CA ILE A 106 -7.06 17.34 -2.48
C ILE A 106 -7.09 17.65 -3.96
N LYS A 107 -5.93 18.08 -4.49
CA LYS A 107 -5.77 18.45 -5.90
C LYS A 107 -5.00 17.41 -6.70
N SER A 108 -4.02 16.78 -6.07
CA SER A 108 -3.13 15.83 -6.75
C SER A 108 -3.87 14.53 -7.08
N PRO A 109 -3.72 13.99 -8.30
CA PRO A 109 -4.21 12.66 -8.62
C PRO A 109 -3.64 11.64 -7.64
N CYS A 110 -4.47 10.74 -7.12
CA CYS A 110 -4.01 9.71 -6.20
C CYS A 110 -4.56 8.34 -6.56
N MET A 111 -3.68 7.35 -6.51
CA MET A 111 -4.04 5.94 -6.59
C MET A 111 -3.83 5.29 -5.22
N VAL A 112 -4.89 4.67 -4.70
CA VAL A 112 -4.80 3.82 -3.50
C VAL A 112 -4.41 2.41 -3.93
N ASN A 113 -3.39 1.83 -3.30
CA ASN A 113 -2.80 0.55 -3.67
C ASN A 113 -3.65 -0.65 -3.26
N PHE A 114 -4.79 -0.84 -3.92
CA PHE A 114 -5.52 -2.10 -3.90
C PHE A 114 -4.86 -3.11 -4.85
N SER A 115 -3.60 -3.48 -4.58
CA SER A 115 -2.76 -4.30 -5.45
C SER A 115 -3.42 -5.61 -5.91
N LYS A 116 -4.32 -6.18 -5.09
CA LYS A 116 -5.07 -7.39 -5.44
C LYS A 116 -6.05 -7.18 -6.59
N ARG A 117 -6.50 -5.96 -6.88
CA ARG A 117 -7.32 -5.65 -8.07
C ARG A 117 -6.57 -5.89 -9.38
N ASN A 118 -5.24 -5.98 -9.34
CA ASN A 118 -4.38 -6.14 -10.52
C ASN A 118 -3.85 -7.57 -10.70
N ILE A 119 -4.46 -8.57 -10.05
CA ILE A 119 -4.07 -9.98 -10.25
C ILE A 119 -4.75 -10.55 -11.50
N SER A 120 -4.01 -11.36 -12.26
CA SER A 120 -4.46 -11.94 -13.53
C SER A 120 -5.81 -12.67 -13.42
N ALA A 121 -6.07 -13.33 -12.29
CA ALA A 121 -7.33 -14.03 -12.04
C ALA A 121 -8.56 -13.10 -12.12
N LEU A 122 -8.46 -11.87 -11.62
CA LEU A 122 -9.58 -10.91 -11.68
C LEU A 122 -9.83 -10.39 -13.10
N PHE A 123 -8.79 -10.26 -13.91
CA PHE A 123 -8.95 -9.90 -15.31
C PHE A 123 -9.68 -10.99 -16.10
N VAL A 124 -9.36 -12.26 -15.85
CA VAL A 124 -10.05 -13.40 -16.46
C VAL A 124 -11.52 -13.41 -16.04
N LEU A 125 -11.82 -13.20 -14.77
CA LEU A 125 -13.22 -13.20 -14.31
C LEU A 125 -14.05 -12.06 -14.88
N LYS A 126 -13.45 -10.88 -15.04
CA LYS A 126 -14.11 -9.76 -15.71
C LYS A 126 -14.46 -10.08 -17.17
N GLN A 127 -13.72 -10.98 -17.83
CA GLN A 127 -14.05 -11.43 -19.19
C GLN A 127 -15.15 -12.51 -19.21
N MET A 128 -15.35 -13.22 -18.09
CA MET A 128 -16.32 -14.32 -17.98
C MET A 128 -17.68 -13.90 -17.41
N LEU A 129 -17.73 -12.77 -16.69
CA LEU A 129 -18.91 -12.30 -15.97
C LEU A 129 -19.28 -10.88 -16.44
N ASP A 130 -20.56 -10.69 -16.79
CA ASP A 130 -21.11 -9.37 -17.19
C ASP A 130 -21.14 -8.39 -16.01
N GLU A 131 -21.41 -8.88 -14.80
CA GLU A 131 -21.33 -8.14 -13.55
C GLU A 131 -20.55 -8.95 -12.52
N CYS A 132 -19.58 -8.31 -11.84
CA CYS A 132 -18.76 -8.96 -10.83
C CYS A 132 -18.59 -8.03 -9.62
N GLN A 133 -19.16 -8.40 -8.48
CA GLN A 133 -18.87 -7.75 -7.20
C GLN A 133 -17.65 -8.40 -6.55
N LEU A 134 -16.64 -7.59 -6.24
CA LEU A 134 -15.41 -8.03 -5.58
C LEU A 134 -15.34 -7.45 -4.17
N GLY A 135 -15.35 -8.33 -3.18
CA GLY A 135 -15.12 -7.98 -1.78
C GLY A 135 -13.75 -8.47 -1.30
N GLU A 136 -12.99 -7.62 -0.62
CA GLU A 136 -11.89 -8.05 0.25
C GLU A 136 -12.41 -8.13 1.68
N THR A 137 -12.71 -9.34 2.17
CA THR A 137 -13.11 -9.52 3.58
C THR A 137 -11.90 -9.90 4.42
N TYR A 138 -11.45 -8.97 5.27
CA TYR A 138 -10.44 -9.26 6.29
C TYR A 138 -11.13 -9.82 7.52
N TYR A 139 -11.13 -11.14 7.69
CA TYR A 139 -11.47 -11.74 8.97
C TYR A 139 -10.31 -11.49 9.95
N LYS A 140 -10.55 -10.72 11.01
CA LYS A 140 -9.64 -10.69 12.16
C LYS A 140 -9.60 -12.10 12.76
N VAL A 141 -8.45 -12.76 12.67
CA VAL A 141 -8.17 -13.97 13.44
C VAL A 141 -8.29 -13.59 14.92
N ARG A 142 -9.07 -14.33 15.70
CA ARG A 142 -9.14 -14.09 17.14
C ARG A 142 -7.76 -14.42 17.72
N ASN A 143 -7.23 -13.62 18.64
CA ASN A 143 -5.93 -13.89 19.28
C ASN A 143 -5.68 -15.36 19.70
N PRO A 144 -6.65 -16.12 20.27
CA PRO A 144 -6.42 -17.53 20.60
C PRO A 144 -6.20 -18.46 19.39
N ASP A 145 -6.55 -18.04 18.18
CA ASP A 145 -6.41 -18.81 16.95
C ASP A 145 -5.11 -18.47 16.18
N ILE A 146 -4.26 -17.59 16.72
CA ILE A 146 -2.98 -17.21 16.11
C ILE A 146 -1.96 -18.33 16.28
N VAL A 147 -1.51 -18.91 15.17
CA VAL A 147 -0.39 -19.85 15.16
C VAL A 147 0.93 -19.07 15.10
N LEU A 148 1.87 -19.44 15.98
CA LEU A 148 3.22 -18.89 16.02
C LEU A 148 4.20 -19.84 15.33
N LYS A 149 5.23 -19.27 14.72
CA LYS A 149 6.40 -20.00 14.25
C LYS A 149 7.16 -20.62 15.43
N PRO A 150 8.03 -21.61 15.19
CA PRO A 150 8.94 -22.12 16.21
C PRO A 150 9.81 -21.03 16.86
N ASP A 151 10.07 -19.91 16.17
CA ASP A 151 10.82 -18.75 16.68
C ASP A 151 9.97 -17.73 17.45
N GLY A 152 8.71 -18.07 17.76
CA GLY A 152 7.78 -17.22 18.52
C GLY A 152 7.17 -16.07 17.72
N LYS A 153 7.56 -15.86 16.45
CA LYS A 153 6.96 -14.82 15.60
C LYS A 153 5.65 -15.30 15.00
N GLN A 154 4.72 -14.38 14.80
CA GLN A 154 3.48 -14.67 14.08
C GLN A 154 3.76 -15.02 12.62
N TYR A 155 3.05 -16.01 12.08
CA TYR A 155 2.97 -16.16 10.63
C TYR A 155 2.19 -14.98 10.03
N ARG A 156 2.73 -14.34 9.00
CA ARG A 156 2.06 -13.23 8.31
C ARG A 156 0.91 -13.78 7.46
N GLY A 157 -0.33 -13.37 7.72
CA GLY A 157 -1.48 -13.64 6.84
C GLY A 157 -2.21 -14.96 7.06
N ILE A 158 -1.92 -15.71 8.12
CA ILE A 158 -2.60 -16.99 8.39
C ILE A 158 -3.86 -16.75 9.22
N SER A 159 -4.93 -16.34 8.55
CA SER A 159 -6.25 -16.91 8.88
C SER A 159 -6.21 -18.38 8.47
N ARG A 160 -6.86 -19.29 9.23
CA ARG A 160 -6.78 -20.75 9.09
C ARG A 160 -6.85 -21.32 7.66
N ASN A 161 -7.35 -20.58 6.69
CA ASN A 161 -7.26 -20.95 5.29
C ASN A 161 -6.14 -20.13 4.67
N GLN A 162 -4.97 -20.73 4.42
CA GLN A 162 -3.86 -20.17 3.65
C GLN A 162 -4.23 -19.84 2.19
N ILE A 163 -5.51 -19.71 1.89
CA ILE A 163 -6.13 -19.54 0.59
C ILE A 163 -6.65 -18.11 0.59
N CYS A 164 -5.99 -17.24 -0.17
CA CYS A 164 -6.59 -15.97 -0.52
C CYS A 164 -7.73 -16.28 -1.49
N ILE A 165 -8.99 -16.25 -1.07
CA ILE A 165 -10.12 -16.58 -1.95
C ILE A 165 -10.62 -15.28 -2.57
N GLY A 166 -10.57 -15.21 -3.90
CA GLY A 166 -11.34 -14.24 -4.65
C GLY A 166 -12.76 -14.78 -4.77
N ILE A 167 -13.74 -13.94 -4.44
CA ILE A 167 -15.15 -14.25 -4.61
C ILE A 167 -15.69 -13.28 -5.66
N ALA A 168 -16.24 -13.83 -6.73
CA ALA A 168 -16.96 -13.11 -7.76
C ALA A 168 -18.40 -13.64 -7.79
N CYS A 169 -19.38 -12.73 -7.77
CA CYS A 169 -20.79 -13.10 -7.81
C CYS A 169 -21.53 -12.32 -8.90
N ASP A 170 -22.51 -12.97 -9.53
CA ASP A 170 -23.60 -12.35 -10.29
C ASP A 170 -24.96 -12.75 -9.68
N THR A 171 -26.08 -12.43 -10.33
CA THR A 171 -27.43 -12.74 -9.82
C THR A 171 -27.78 -14.24 -9.78
N ARG A 172 -26.96 -15.11 -10.39
CA ARG A 172 -27.20 -16.55 -10.60
C ARG A 172 -26.02 -17.43 -10.15
N ASN A 173 -24.83 -16.88 -10.00
CA ASN A 173 -23.59 -17.61 -9.83
C ASN A 173 -22.71 -17.01 -8.73
N VAL A 174 -22.03 -17.89 -8.00
CA VAL A 174 -20.92 -17.52 -7.10
C VAL A 174 -19.70 -18.31 -7.56
N VAL A 175 -18.64 -17.61 -7.91
CA VAL A 175 -17.35 -18.17 -8.32
C VAL A 175 -16.32 -17.85 -7.24
N CYS A 176 -15.84 -18.90 -6.58
CA CYS A 176 -14.73 -18.83 -5.63
C CYS A 176 -13.48 -19.37 -6.30
N PHE A 177 -12.37 -18.65 -6.22
CA PHE A 177 -11.11 -19.04 -6.81
C PHE A 177 -9.95 -18.66 -5.89
N GLU A 178 -8.97 -19.55 -5.81
CA GLU A 178 -7.78 -19.35 -5.01
C GLU A 178 -6.82 -18.36 -5.72
N LEU A 179 -6.59 -17.21 -5.10
CA LEU A 179 -5.65 -16.17 -5.51
C LEU A 179 -4.20 -16.48 -5.11
N GLY A 180 -3.99 -17.59 -4.40
CA GLY A 180 -2.69 -18.14 -4.06
C GLY A 180 -2.63 -18.70 -2.64
N ASN A 181 -1.68 -19.63 -2.46
CA ASN A 181 -1.27 -20.17 -1.17
C ASN A 181 -0.10 -19.37 -0.60
N GLY A 182 -0.22 -18.96 0.67
CA GLY A 182 0.80 -18.24 1.41
C GLY A 182 1.66 -19.14 2.29
#